data_AF-A0A7S3RID3-F1
#
_entry.id   AF-A0A7S3RID3-F1
#
_cell.length_a   1.000
_cell.length_b   1.000
_cell.length_c   1.000
_cell.angle_alpha   90.00
_cell.angle_beta   90.00
_cell.angle_gamma   90.00
#
_symmetry.space_group_name_H-M   'P 1'
#
loop_
_entity.id
_entity.type
_entity.pdbx_description
1 polymer ?
#
loop_
_entity_poly.entity_id
_entity_poly.type
_entity_poly.pdbx_seq_one_letter_code
_entity_poly.pdbx_strand_id
1 'polypeptide(L)'
;GESTQHGLYLQYLFAADMSSVYLCLGQGTSKLKVAFGHAAAIRHLNEVANFVRTKCRELLEPGSALHTAGFDLNGKIDLRAGGSSTLAAQYEQGVIVSQRYDAKDGMPAEAELIRQLRCMLDL
;
A
#
# COMPACT_ATOMS: atom_id res chain seq x y z
N GLY A 1 -10.15 17.36 10.72
CA GLY A 1 -10.32 16.18 9.86
C GLY A 1 -9.00 15.88 9.23
N GLU A 2 -8.40 14.74 9.57
CA GLU A 2 -7.15 14.30 8.96
C GLU A 2 -7.43 13.87 7.52
N SER A 3 -6.78 14.51 6.56
CA SER A 3 -6.79 14.05 5.18
C SER A 3 -5.79 12.90 5.02
N THR A 4 -6.08 11.98 4.08
CA THR A 4 -5.18 10.93 3.55
C THR A 4 -3.92 11.48 2.87
N GLN A 5 -3.50 12.70 3.20
CA GLN A 5 -2.30 13.37 2.71
C GLN A 5 -1.25 13.57 3.82
N HIS A 6 -1.47 13.00 5.00
CA HIS A 6 -0.53 13.00 6.12
C HIS A 6 -0.33 11.58 6.66
N GLY A 7 0.92 11.23 6.93
CA GLY A 7 1.26 9.97 7.59
C GLY A 7 1.01 8.73 6.75
N LEU A 8 1.03 7.60 7.45
CA LEU A 8 0.71 6.28 6.92
C LEU A 8 -0.81 6.05 7.04
N TYR A 9 -1.40 5.38 6.07
CA TYR A 9 -2.82 5.05 6.10
C TYR A 9 -3.09 3.71 5.41
N LEU A 10 -4.18 3.08 5.83
CA LEU A 10 -4.72 1.90 5.15
C LEU A 10 -5.79 2.32 4.16
N GLN A 11 -5.75 1.73 2.96
CA GLN A 11 -6.74 1.99 1.93
C GLN A 11 -6.98 0.77 1.05
N TYR A 12 -8.18 0.67 0.51
CA TYR A 12 -8.47 -0.22 -0.60
C TYR A 12 -8.36 0.54 -1.92
N LEU A 13 -7.57 0.01 -2.86
CA LEU A 13 -7.45 0.53 -4.20
C LEU A 13 -7.98 -0.47 -5.22
N PHE A 14 -8.83 0.01 -6.12
CA PHE A 14 -9.40 -0.79 -7.20
C PHE A 14 -8.64 -0.47 -8.48
N ALA A 15 -8.21 -1.51 -9.21
CA ALA A 15 -7.75 -1.32 -10.58
C ALA A 15 -8.89 -0.71 -11.42
N ALA A 16 -8.56 0.17 -12.36
CA ALA A 16 -9.52 0.91 -13.18
C ALA A 16 -10.41 -0.02 -14.03
N ASP A 17 -9.88 -1.19 -14.40
CA ASP A 17 -10.60 -2.24 -15.11
C ASP A 17 -11.31 -3.24 -14.18
N MET A 18 -11.31 -2.98 -12.86
CA MET A 18 -11.85 -3.83 -11.80
C MET A 18 -11.24 -5.25 -11.74
N SER A 19 -10.11 -5.49 -12.41
CA SER A 19 -9.45 -6.80 -12.42
C SER A 19 -8.83 -7.18 -11.09
N SER A 20 -8.56 -6.20 -10.22
CA SER A 20 -7.93 -6.44 -8.93
C SER A 20 -8.31 -5.38 -7.91
N VAL A 21 -8.30 -5.80 -6.65
CA VAL A 21 -8.41 -4.94 -5.49
C VAL A 21 -7.15 -5.09 -4.66
N TYR A 22 -6.66 -4.01 -4.08
CA TYR A 22 -5.49 -4.01 -3.22
C TYR A 22 -5.86 -3.46 -1.85
N LEU A 23 -5.55 -4.17 -0.77
CA LEU A 23 -5.43 -3.58 0.56
C LEU A 23 -4.00 -3.06 0.69
N CYS A 24 -3.82 -1.76 0.93
CA CYS A 24 -2.51 -1.12 0.95
C CYS A 24 -2.25 -0.40 2.27
N LEU A 25 -1.04 -0.56 2.81
CA LEU A 25 -0.42 0.46 3.65
C LEU A 25 0.27 1.47 2.73
N GLY A 26 -0.28 2.68 2.69
CA GLY A 26 0.18 3.77 1.84
C GLY A 26 0.69 4.97 2.63
N GLN A 27 1.28 5.92 1.92
CA GLN A 27 1.74 7.20 2.45
C GLN A 27 1.41 8.36 1.51
N GLY A 28 1.05 9.50 2.11
CA GLY A 28 0.66 10.70 1.39
C GLY A 28 1.88 11.52 0.93
N THR A 29 1.81 12.08 -0.28
CA THR A 29 2.98 12.72 -0.93
C THR A 29 2.77 14.20 -1.27
N SER A 30 1.51 14.66 -1.25
CA SER A 30 1.11 15.95 -1.83
C SER A 30 1.80 17.14 -1.18
N LYS A 31 1.93 17.17 0.15
CA LYS A 31 2.58 18.28 0.86
C LYS A 31 4.09 18.31 0.70
N LEU A 32 4.74 17.13 0.65
CA LEU A 32 6.18 17.04 0.42
C LEU A 32 6.55 17.54 -0.98
N LYS A 33 5.73 17.20 -1.99
CA LYS A 33 5.92 17.69 -3.37
C LYS A 33 5.81 19.21 -3.45
N VAL A 34 4.88 19.82 -2.71
CA VAL A 34 4.73 21.28 -2.63
C VAL A 34 5.92 21.92 -1.90
N ALA A 35 6.39 21.33 -0.81
CA ALA A 35 7.44 21.92 0.03
C ALA A 35 8.86 21.76 -0.54
N PHE A 36 9.17 20.62 -1.15
CA PHE A 36 10.55 20.22 -1.49
C PHE A 36 10.74 19.92 -2.99
N GLY A 37 9.67 20.00 -3.79
CA GLY A 37 9.68 19.60 -5.18
C GLY A 37 9.59 18.08 -5.38
N HIS A 38 9.36 17.67 -6.63
CA HIS A 38 9.03 16.28 -6.95
C HIS A 38 10.14 15.28 -6.58
N ALA A 39 11.40 15.57 -6.96
CA ALA A 39 12.51 14.64 -6.76
C ALA A 39 12.82 14.38 -5.27
N ALA A 40 12.82 15.43 -4.44
CA ALA A 40 13.06 15.29 -3.00
C ALA A 40 11.91 14.55 -2.31
N ALA A 41 10.66 14.81 -2.72
CA ALA A 41 9.51 14.08 -2.23
C ALA A 41 9.60 12.57 -2.53
N ILE A 42 9.94 12.19 -3.77
CA ILE A 42 10.12 10.77 -4.13
C ILE A 42 11.22 10.11 -3.32
N ARG A 43 12.36 10.78 -3.10
CA ARG A 43 13.44 10.26 -2.26
C ARG A 43 12.95 9.96 -0.84
N HIS A 44 12.27 10.93 -0.23
CA HIS A 44 11.73 10.78 1.12
C HIS A 44 10.73 9.62 1.23
N LEU A 45 9.84 9.46 0.24
CA LEU A 45 8.90 8.33 0.22
C LEU A 45 9.61 6.98 0.18
N ASN A 46 10.67 6.88 -0.61
CA ASN A 46 11.45 5.64 -0.69
C ASN A 46 12.18 5.36 0.63
N GLU A 47 12.72 6.38 1.30
CA GLU A 47 13.35 6.24 2.62
C GLU A 47 12.34 5.74 3.67
N VAL A 48 11.17 6.38 3.76
CA VAL A 48 10.09 5.96 4.67
C VAL A 48 9.61 4.54 4.33
N ALA A 49 9.36 4.25 3.05
CA ALA A 49 8.90 2.94 2.63
C ALA A 49 9.91 1.84 2.98
N ASN A 50 11.20 2.08 2.76
CA ASN A 50 12.26 1.11 3.08
C ASN A 50 12.38 0.88 4.58
N PHE A 51 12.29 1.94 5.38
CA PHE A 51 12.27 1.82 6.84
C PHE A 51 11.07 0.98 7.32
N VAL A 52 9.86 1.31 6.87
CA VAL A 52 8.63 0.59 7.25
C VAL A 52 8.68 -0.86 6.81
N ARG A 53 9.06 -1.15 5.55
CA ARG A 53 9.20 -2.53 5.04
C ARG A 53 10.20 -3.36 5.83
N THR A 54 11.26 -2.74 6.35
CA THR A 54 12.23 -3.43 7.20
C THR A 54 11.59 -3.88 8.51
N LYS A 55 10.77 -3.01 9.12
CA LYS A 55 10.00 -3.34 10.32
C LYS A 55 8.91 -4.37 10.08
N CYS A 56 8.16 -4.26 8.98
CA CYS A 56 7.18 -5.27 8.61
C CYS A 56 7.84 -6.64 8.41
N ARG A 57 9.06 -6.70 7.84
CA ARG A 57 9.77 -7.98 7.68
C ARG A 57 10.05 -8.66 9.01
N GLU A 58 10.54 -7.90 10.01
CA GLU A 58 10.77 -8.39 11.38
C GLU A 58 9.48 -8.99 11.99
N LEU A 59 8.33 -8.36 11.73
CA LEU A 59 7.02 -8.81 12.22
C LEU A 59 6.43 -10.00 11.45
N LEU A 60 6.93 -10.29 10.25
CA LEU A 60 6.46 -11.37 9.37
C LEU A 60 7.40 -12.60 9.38
N GLU A 61 8.47 -12.56 10.18
CA GLU A 61 9.42 -13.67 10.32
C GLU A 61 8.72 -14.97 10.74
N PRO A 62 9.25 -16.15 10.33
CA PRO A 62 8.70 -17.44 10.73
C PRO A 62 8.53 -17.57 12.25
N GLY A 63 7.33 -17.96 12.69
CA GLY A 63 6.99 -18.09 14.11
C GLY A 63 6.33 -16.85 14.73
N SER A 64 6.24 -15.73 14.00
CA SER A 64 5.40 -14.58 14.39
C SER A 64 3.91 -14.84 14.17
N ALA A 65 3.05 -14.11 14.89
CA ALA A 65 1.60 -14.18 14.71
C ALA A 65 1.13 -13.70 13.33
N LEU A 66 1.95 -12.88 12.64
CA LEU A 66 1.62 -12.30 11.34
C LEU A 66 2.27 -13.04 10.16
N HIS A 67 3.09 -14.05 10.40
CA HIS A 67 3.82 -14.79 9.36
C HIS A 67 2.95 -15.25 8.18
N THR A 68 1.71 -15.68 8.46
CA THR A 68 0.76 -16.20 7.46
C THR A 68 -0.09 -15.11 6.78
N ALA A 69 0.17 -13.83 7.05
CA ALA A 69 -0.61 -12.73 6.47
C ALA A 69 -0.37 -12.58 4.95
N GLY A 70 0.81 -12.98 4.44
CA GLY A 70 1.09 -13.11 3.01
C GLY A 70 1.28 -11.78 2.26
N PHE A 71 1.59 -10.70 2.97
CA PHE A 71 1.71 -9.35 2.38
C PHE A 71 2.92 -9.18 1.45
N ASP A 72 2.72 -8.43 0.36
CA ASP A 72 3.77 -8.00 -0.56
C ASP A 72 4.47 -6.73 -0.03
N LEU A 73 5.76 -6.87 0.29
CA LEU A 73 6.61 -5.78 0.79
C LEU A 73 7.34 -5.02 -0.33
N ASN A 74 7.12 -5.33 -1.62
CA ASN A 74 7.77 -4.64 -2.73
C ASN A 74 7.13 -3.27 -3.02
N GLY A 75 5.89 -3.07 -2.55
CA GLY A 75 5.06 -1.88 -2.77
C GLY A 75 4.88 -1.50 -4.23
N LYS A 76 4.86 -2.50 -5.11
CA LYS A 76 4.51 -2.33 -6.52
C LYS A 76 3.11 -2.87 -6.73
N ILE A 77 2.20 -1.99 -7.11
CA ILE A 77 0.85 -2.35 -7.54
C ILE A 77 0.60 -1.77 -8.93
N ASP A 78 -0.45 -2.22 -9.60
CA ASP A 78 -0.86 -1.66 -10.89
C ASP A 78 -2.37 -1.47 -10.93
N LEU A 79 -2.77 -0.21 -10.99
CA LEU A 79 -4.15 0.24 -10.98
C LEU A 79 -4.75 0.33 -12.39
N ARG A 80 -4.05 -0.11 -13.44
CA ARG A 80 -4.56 -0.18 -14.82
C ARG A 80 -5.10 1.16 -15.36
N ALA A 81 -4.65 2.28 -14.80
CA ALA A 81 -5.25 3.59 -15.06
C ALA A 81 -4.65 4.34 -16.26
N GLY A 82 -3.60 3.81 -16.89
CA GLY A 82 -2.98 4.36 -18.09
C GLY A 82 -2.25 5.70 -17.87
N GLY A 83 -0.95 5.75 -18.14
CA GLY A 83 -0.17 7.00 -18.13
C GLY A 83 0.43 7.38 -16.77
N SER A 84 1.69 7.81 -16.79
CA SER A 84 2.53 8.07 -15.61
C SER A 84 2.22 9.38 -14.87
N SER A 85 1.40 10.26 -15.43
CA SER A 85 1.01 11.56 -14.86
C SER A 85 -0.36 11.53 -14.18
N THR A 86 -1.00 10.36 -14.07
CA THR A 86 -2.34 10.22 -13.49
C THR A 86 -2.33 10.20 -11.96
N LEU A 87 -3.49 10.49 -11.36
CA LEU A 87 -3.69 10.34 -9.91
C LEU A 87 -3.41 8.90 -9.45
N ALA A 88 -3.72 7.90 -10.28
CA ALA A 88 -3.41 6.51 -10.02
C ALA A 88 -1.91 6.26 -9.87
N ALA A 89 -1.07 6.82 -10.75
CA ALA A 89 0.39 6.72 -10.61
C ALA A 89 0.89 7.30 -9.29
N GLN A 90 0.22 8.33 -8.76
CA GLN A 90 0.55 8.89 -7.44
C GLN A 90 0.15 7.95 -6.29
N TYR A 91 -0.97 7.25 -6.41
CA TYR A 91 -1.37 6.22 -5.46
C TYR A 91 -0.43 5.02 -5.49
N GLU A 92 -0.06 4.53 -6.67
CA GLU A 92 0.91 3.44 -6.85
C GLU A 92 2.27 3.78 -6.21
N GLN A 93 2.77 5.00 -6.45
CA GLN A 93 4.01 5.50 -5.83
C GLN A 93 3.94 5.56 -4.30
N GLY A 94 2.75 5.76 -3.74
CA GLY A 94 2.55 5.87 -2.30
C GLY A 94 2.48 4.52 -1.58
N VAL A 95 2.41 3.38 -2.29
CA VAL A 95 2.25 2.06 -1.65
C VAL A 95 3.55 1.57 -1.03
N ILE A 96 3.46 1.17 0.24
CA ILE A 96 4.58 0.59 0.99
C ILE A 96 4.44 -0.93 1.03
N VAL A 97 3.31 -1.42 1.52
CA VAL A 97 2.94 -2.84 1.64
C VAL A 97 1.56 -3.03 1.02
N SER A 98 1.32 -4.18 0.39
CA SER A 98 0.01 -4.50 -0.17
C SER A 98 -0.38 -5.97 -0.03
N GLN A 99 -1.69 -6.20 -0.11
CA GLN A 99 -2.29 -7.48 -0.37
C GLN A 99 -3.15 -7.34 -1.63
N ARG A 100 -2.94 -8.21 -2.63
CA ARG A 100 -3.72 -8.22 -3.88
C ARG A 100 -4.82 -9.27 -3.81
N TYR A 101 -5.99 -8.90 -4.30
CA TYR A 101 -7.13 -9.78 -4.57
C TYR A 101 -7.42 -9.73 -6.07
N ASP A 102 -7.32 -10.86 -6.76
CA ASP A 102 -7.68 -10.94 -8.18
C ASP A 102 -9.19 -11.19 -8.28
N ALA A 103 -9.90 -10.29 -8.96
CA ALA A 103 -11.35 -10.41 -9.10
C ALA A 103 -11.77 -11.60 -9.96
N LYS A 104 -10.87 -12.10 -10.83
CA LYS A 104 -11.15 -13.26 -11.72
C LYS A 104 -11.15 -14.58 -10.97
N ASP A 105 -10.36 -14.69 -9.90
CA ASP A 105 -10.28 -15.89 -9.07
C ASP A 105 -11.41 -15.95 -8.02
N GLY A 106 -12.26 -14.91 -7.99
CA GLY A 106 -13.27 -14.70 -6.97
C GLY A 106 -12.70 -13.96 -5.76
N MET A 107 -13.50 -13.06 -5.20
CA MET A 107 -13.10 -12.33 -3.99
C MET A 107 -13.05 -13.26 -2.78
N PRO A 108 -12.08 -13.09 -1.85
CA PRO A 108 -12.09 -13.81 -0.59
C PRO A 108 -13.37 -13.59 0.20
N ALA A 109 -13.69 -14.54 1.06
CA ALA A 109 -14.75 -14.35 2.04
C ALA A 109 -14.48 -13.12 2.92
N GLU A 110 -15.55 -12.45 3.35
CA GLU A 110 -15.46 -11.26 4.20
C GLU A 110 -14.59 -11.47 5.45
N ALA A 111 -14.71 -12.65 6.08
CA ALA A 111 -13.91 -13.00 7.25
C ALA A 111 -12.40 -12.95 6.98
N GLU A 112 -11.97 -13.34 5.78
CA GLU A 112 -10.57 -13.28 5.38
C GLU A 112 -10.12 -11.84 5.09
N LEU A 113 -10.97 -11.04 4.44
CA LEU A 113 -10.72 -9.61 4.22
C LEU A 113 -10.54 -8.86 5.55
N ILE A 114 -11.41 -9.13 6.52
CA ILE A 114 -11.34 -8.55 7.87
C ILE A 114 -10.09 -9.03 8.60
N ARG A 115 -9.75 -10.32 8.49
CA ARG A 115 -8.54 -10.89 9.11
C ARG A 115 -7.29 -10.20 8.57
N GLN A 116 -7.16 -10.06 7.26
CA GLN A 116 -6.00 -9.40 6.64
C GLN A 116 -5.97 -7.90 6.94
N LEU A 117 -7.11 -7.22 7.02
CA LEU A 117 -7.17 -5.83 7.47
C LEU A 117 -6.64 -5.69 8.90
N ARG A 118 -7.03 -6.57 9.82
CA ARG A 118 -6.53 -6.58 11.20
C ARG A 118 -5.03 -6.86 11.26
N CYS A 119 -4.55 -7.85 10.51
CA CYS A 119 -3.12 -8.11 10.40
C CYS A 119 -2.33 -6.90 9.90
N MET A 120 -2.90 -6.11 8.97
CA MET A 120 -2.26 -4.89 8.45
C MET A 120 -2.27 -3.74 9.47
N LEU A 121 -3.23 -3.71 10.41
CA LEU A 121 -3.27 -2.75 11.52
C LEU A 121 -2.24 -3.07 12.61
N ASP A 122 -1.83 -4.33 12.71
CA ASP A 122 -0.84 -4.82 13.68
C ASP A 122 0.61 -4.78 13.13
N LEU A 123 0.81 -4.28 11.90
CA LEU A 123 2.14 -4.00 11.31
C LEU A 123 2.72 -2.67 11.82
#